data_AF-A0A169PFA7-F1
#
_entry.id   AF-A0A169PFA7-F1
#
_cell.length_a   1.000
_cell.length_b   1.000
_cell.length_c   1.000
_cell.angle_alpha   90.00
_cell.angle_beta   90.00
_cell.angle_gamma   90.00
#
_symmetry.space_group_name_H-M   'P 1'
#
loop_
_entity.id
_entity.type
_entity.pdbx_description
1 polymer ?
#
loop_
_entity_poly.entity_id
_entity_poly.type
_entity_poly.pdbx_seq_one_letter_code
_entity_poly.pdbx_strand_id
1 'polypeptide(L)'
;MGARASRGHGPEWLLPVVTETWDGHLNDIHGPAVRPGHAAEAIEAAASGPVAEGCVGGGTGMRCYGFKGGAGTASRRVAYGEDRYTVGAYVQANFGAPDELVVAGVPVGRERAAEREAARAGAAQEAPWPRKPTGFRRAQAPSW
;
A
#
# COMPACT_ATOMS: atom_id res chain seq x y z
N MET A 1 41.13 -10.33 -16.07
CA MET A 1 40.57 -10.68 -14.75
C MET A 1 41.42 -10.02 -13.68
N GLY A 2 41.00 -8.85 -13.19
CA GLY A 2 41.66 -8.19 -12.06
C GLY A 2 41.00 -8.63 -10.77
N ALA A 3 41.72 -9.35 -9.91
CA ALA A 3 41.25 -9.70 -8.58
C ALA A 3 40.99 -8.42 -7.79
N ARG A 4 39.75 -8.23 -7.33
CA ARG A 4 39.39 -7.12 -6.44
C ARG A 4 40.00 -7.43 -5.07
N ALA A 5 40.99 -6.64 -4.66
CA ALA A 5 41.59 -6.76 -3.34
C ALA A 5 40.49 -6.66 -2.27
N SER A 6 40.40 -7.68 -1.40
CA SER A 6 39.55 -7.64 -0.22
C SER A 6 40.11 -6.58 0.73
N ARG A 7 39.43 -5.43 0.82
CA ARG A 7 39.69 -4.50 1.92
C ARG A 7 39.13 -5.15 3.18
N GLY A 8 40.00 -5.71 3.99
CA GLY A 8 39.68 -6.06 5.36
C GLY A 8 39.40 -4.76 6.12
N HIS A 9 38.15 -4.55 6.50
CA HIS A 9 37.75 -3.44 7.35
C HIS A 9 37.90 -3.91 8.81
N GLY A 10 38.60 -3.12 9.65
CA GLY A 10 38.64 -3.34 11.10
C GLY A 10 37.25 -3.14 11.74
N PRO A 11 37.11 -3.02 13.07
CA PRO A 11 35.83 -2.66 13.69
C PRO A 11 35.49 -1.21 13.33
N GLU A 12 34.98 -0.99 12.12
CA GLU A 12 34.44 0.27 11.69
C GLU A 12 33.18 0.55 12.50
N TRP A 13 33.03 1.81 12.95
CA TRP A 13 31.81 2.28 13.57
C TRP A 13 30.72 2.32 12.50
N LEU A 14 29.85 1.31 12.50
CA LEU A 14 28.76 1.20 11.53
C LEU A 14 27.56 2.01 12.01
N LEU A 15 27.14 2.98 11.19
CA LEU A 15 25.97 3.84 11.45
C LEU A 15 24.94 3.65 10.33
N PRO A 16 24.19 2.53 10.33
CA PRO A 16 23.20 2.25 9.29
C PRO A 16 22.04 3.25 9.35
N VAL A 17 21.58 3.70 8.19
CA VAL A 17 20.38 4.53 8.07
C VAL A 17 19.19 3.60 7.89
N VAL A 18 18.24 3.69 8.81
CA VAL A 18 16.99 2.91 8.78
C VAL A 18 15.82 3.87 8.96
N THR A 19 14.79 3.66 8.16
CA THR A 19 13.52 4.41 8.22
C THR A 19 12.36 3.43 8.28
N GLU A 20 11.21 3.89 8.76
CA GLU A 20 10.02 3.04 8.91
C GLU A 20 8.75 3.77 8.47
N THR A 21 7.71 2.97 8.23
CA THR A 21 6.32 3.40 8.36
C THR A 21 5.53 2.27 9.04
N TRP A 22 4.34 2.56 9.56
CA TRP A 22 3.57 1.61 10.36
C TRP A 22 2.57 0.75 9.57
N ASP A 23 2.70 -0.58 9.57
CA ASP A 23 1.84 -1.51 8.81
C ASP A 23 0.87 -2.37 9.66
N GLY A 24 0.66 -2.04 10.93
CA GLY A 24 -0.14 -2.85 11.86
C GLY A 24 -1.62 -3.04 11.50
N HIS A 25 -2.11 -2.39 10.44
CA HIS A 25 -3.43 -2.71 9.85
C HIS A 25 -3.46 -4.04 9.11
N LEU A 26 -2.36 -4.40 8.44
CA LEU A 26 -2.28 -5.57 7.55
C LEU A 26 -1.20 -6.57 7.98
N ASN A 27 -0.36 -6.20 8.94
CA ASN A 27 0.73 -7.00 9.47
C ASN A 27 0.59 -7.18 10.99
N ASP A 28 1.06 -8.30 11.51
CA ASP A 28 1.30 -8.45 12.95
C ASP A 28 2.61 -7.73 13.30
N ILE A 29 2.50 -6.41 13.52
CA ILE A 29 3.66 -5.53 13.72
C ILE A 29 4.42 -5.80 15.03
N HIS A 30 3.78 -6.47 16.00
CA HIS A 30 4.41 -6.87 17.25
C HIS A 30 5.09 -8.24 17.15
N GLY A 31 4.74 -9.02 16.13
CA GLY A 31 5.39 -10.28 15.81
C GLY A 31 6.79 -10.09 15.23
N PRO A 32 7.76 -11.00 15.50
CA PRO A 32 9.10 -10.92 14.96
C PRO A 32 9.17 -11.47 13.53
N ALA A 33 8.37 -10.94 12.61
CA ALA A 33 8.29 -11.43 11.23
C ALA A 33 9.55 -11.08 10.41
N VAL A 34 10.13 -9.89 10.61
CA VAL A 34 11.36 -9.47 9.93
C VAL A 34 12.59 -10.02 10.66
N ARG A 35 13.49 -10.67 9.91
CA ARG A 35 14.72 -11.29 10.42
C ARG A 35 15.95 -10.68 9.75
N PRO A 36 17.14 -10.75 10.38
CA PRO A 36 18.39 -10.26 9.77
C PRO A 36 18.65 -10.83 8.37
N GLY A 37 18.27 -12.10 8.14
CA GLY A 37 18.37 -12.74 6.82
C GLY A 37 17.61 -12.01 5.72
N HIS A 38 16.41 -11.47 6.02
CA HIS A 38 15.63 -10.71 5.03
C HIS A 38 16.35 -9.40 4.63
N ALA A 39 17.05 -8.75 5.58
CA ALA A 39 17.84 -7.57 5.26
C ALA A 39 19.06 -7.92 4.41
N ALA A 40 19.75 -9.02 4.73
CA ALA A 40 20.87 -9.52 3.92
C ALA A 40 20.41 -9.87 2.50
N GLU A 41 19.32 -10.61 2.34
CA GLU A 41 18.72 -10.96 1.05
C GLU A 41 18.34 -9.71 0.24
N ALA A 42 17.75 -8.69 0.87
CA ALA A 42 17.41 -7.44 0.20
C ALA A 42 18.65 -6.67 -0.29
N ILE A 43 19.75 -6.68 0.49
CA ILE A 43 21.02 -6.06 0.11
C ILE A 43 21.64 -6.81 -1.08
N GLU A 44 21.70 -8.14 -1.02
CA GLU A 44 22.28 -8.96 -2.10
C GLU A 44 21.44 -8.92 -3.38
N ALA A 45 20.12 -8.78 -3.27
CA ALA A 45 19.23 -8.65 -4.43
C ALA A 45 19.22 -7.25 -5.07
N ALA A 46 19.87 -6.26 -4.45
CA ALA A 46 19.84 -4.89 -4.94
C ALA A 46 20.49 -4.77 -6.32
N ALA A 47 19.74 -4.26 -7.30
CA ALA A 47 20.17 -4.15 -8.68
C ALA A 47 19.73 -2.82 -9.31
N SER A 48 20.47 -2.36 -10.32
CA SER A 48 20.05 -1.26 -11.18
C SER A 48 18.96 -1.69 -12.16
N GLY A 49 18.19 -0.73 -12.69
CA GLY A 49 17.12 -0.99 -13.67
C GLY A 49 15.74 -0.64 -13.11
N PRO A 50 14.66 -1.23 -13.65
CA PRO A 50 13.32 -1.05 -13.10
C PRO A 50 13.24 -1.47 -11.63
N VAL A 51 12.59 -0.64 -10.81
CA VAL A 51 12.35 -0.91 -9.39
C VAL A 51 10.92 -1.43 -9.24
N ALA A 52 10.73 -2.51 -8.50
CA ALA A 52 9.39 -3.03 -8.21
C ALA A 52 8.61 -2.06 -7.32
N GLU A 53 7.31 -1.89 -7.59
CA GLU A 53 6.43 -0.95 -6.91
C GLU A 53 5.21 -1.65 -6.30
N GLY A 54 4.49 -0.95 -5.42
CA GLY A 54 3.31 -1.46 -4.71
C GLY A 54 3.66 -2.28 -3.47
N CYS A 55 3.07 -3.46 -3.35
CA CYS A 55 3.12 -4.31 -2.16
C CYS A 55 4.41 -5.13 -2.05
N VAL A 56 5.57 -4.47 -2.10
CA VAL A 56 6.89 -5.13 -2.10
C VAL A 56 7.80 -4.56 -1.02
N GLY A 57 8.72 -5.37 -0.51
CA GLY A 57 9.69 -4.97 0.52
C GLY A 57 9.00 -4.41 1.77
N GLY A 58 9.53 -3.31 2.31
CA GLY A 58 8.91 -2.60 3.43
C GLY A 58 7.52 -2.02 3.11
N GLY A 59 7.15 -1.89 1.83
CA GLY A 59 5.83 -1.42 1.39
C GLY A 59 4.71 -2.46 1.46
N THR A 60 5.03 -3.72 1.80
CA THR A 60 4.11 -4.86 1.71
C THR A 60 2.81 -4.63 2.47
N GLY A 61 2.87 -4.23 3.75
CA GLY A 61 1.70 -4.01 4.61
C GLY A 61 1.12 -2.58 4.58
N MET A 62 1.61 -1.70 3.72
CA MET A 62 1.30 -0.27 3.78
C MET A 62 -0.04 0.11 3.14
N ARG A 63 -0.65 1.20 3.62
CA ARG A 63 -1.92 1.79 3.15
C ARG A 63 -1.77 3.29 2.90
N CYS A 64 -2.28 3.80 1.78
CA CYS A 64 -2.14 5.20 1.41
C CYS A 64 -3.48 5.75 0.88
N TYR A 65 -3.93 6.89 1.41
CA TYR A 65 -5.21 7.53 1.06
C TYR A 65 -6.41 6.56 1.05
N GLY A 66 -6.49 5.67 2.04
CA GLY A 66 -7.56 4.65 2.11
C GLY A 66 -7.44 3.48 1.13
N PHE A 67 -6.45 3.48 0.24
CA PHE A 67 -6.14 2.39 -0.69
C PHE A 67 -4.91 1.61 -0.23
N LYS A 68 -4.54 0.58 -1.00
CA LYS A 68 -3.27 -0.10 -0.79
C LYS A 68 -2.11 0.87 -1.11
N GLY A 69 -1.20 1.00 -0.15
CA GLY A 69 0.03 1.79 -0.30
C GLY A 69 1.22 0.90 -0.65
N GLY A 70 2.43 1.40 -0.39
CA GLY A 70 3.66 0.64 -0.53
C GLY A 70 4.80 1.40 -1.21
N ALA A 71 5.64 0.68 -1.95
CA ALA A 71 6.78 1.24 -2.66
C ALA A 71 6.32 2.03 -3.90
N GLY A 72 6.92 3.18 -4.14
CA GLY A 72 6.76 3.95 -5.38
C GLY A 72 8.04 4.67 -5.75
N THR A 73 8.29 4.86 -7.04
CA THR A 73 9.47 5.56 -7.53
C THR A 73 9.16 6.45 -8.72
N ALA A 74 9.93 7.51 -8.89
CA ALA A 74 9.88 8.35 -10.08
C ALA A 74 11.23 9.01 -10.30
N SER A 75 11.51 9.39 -11.55
CA SER A 75 12.68 10.20 -11.86
C SER A 75 12.38 11.26 -12.91
N ARG A 76 13.21 12.30 -12.94
CA ARG A 76 13.20 13.34 -13.96
C ARG A 76 14.63 13.71 -14.33
N ARG A 77 14.85 14.00 -15.61
CA ARG A 77 16.08 14.65 -16.07
C ARG A 77 15.84 16.15 -16.10
N VAL A 78 16.72 16.91 -15.45
CA VAL A 78 16.63 18.36 -15.34
C VAL A 78 17.86 18.99 -15.99
N ALA A 79 17.67 20.03 -16.78
CA ALA A 79 18.76 20.78 -17.41
C ALA A 79 19.16 21.97 -16.53
N TYR A 80 20.45 22.27 -16.48
CA TYR A 80 20.99 23.46 -15.81
C TYR A 80 22.19 23.97 -16.62
N GLY A 81 22.00 25.09 -17.31
CA GLY A 81 22.96 25.55 -18.32
C GLY A 81 23.11 24.50 -19.43
N GLU A 82 24.35 24.10 -19.69
CA GLU A 82 24.69 23.06 -20.68
C GLU A 82 24.63 21.63 -20.09
N ASP A 83 24.53 21.51 -18.75
CA ASP A 83 24.53 20.22 -18.06
C ASP A 83 23.12 19.62 -17.93
N ARG A 84 23.08 18.30 -17.72
CA ARG A 84 21.86 17.55 -17.45
C ARG A 84 22.03 16.62 -16.26
N TYR A 85 21.19 16.80 -15.25
CA TYR A 85 21.15 15.99 -14.04
C TYR A 85 19.93 15.07 -14.03
N THR A 86 19.99 14.00 -13.23
CA THR A 86 18.85 13.12 -12.96
C THR A 86 18.50 13.21 -11.49
N VAL A 87 17.24 13.50 -11.19
CA VAL A 87 16.69 13.42 -9.83
C VAL A 87 15.77 12.21 -9.77
N GLY A 88 16.04 11.31 -8.82
CA GLY A 88 15.19 10.17 -8.51
C GLY A 88 14.58 10.31 -7.12
N ALA A 89 13.36 9.83 -6.95
CA ALA A 89 12.69 9.77 -5.67
C ALA A 89 12.11 8.36 -5.48
N TYR A 90 12.33 7.77 -4.31
CA TYR A 90 11.68 6.54 -3.86
C TYR A 90 10.89 6.84 -2.59
N VAL A 91 9.67 6.31 -2.49
CA VAL A 91 8.78 6.51 -1.36
C VAL A 91 8.23 5.18 -0.85
N GLN A 92 8.07 5.08 0.47
CA GLN A 92 7.24 4.07 1.11
C GLN A 92 5.95 4.77 1.59
N ALA A 93 4.92 4.74 0.75
CA ALA A 93 3.70 5.50 0.97
C ALA A 93 2.76 4.80 1.95
N ASN A 94 2.59 5.40 3.12
CA ASN A 94 1.73 4.91 4.19
C ASN A 94 1.00 6.05 4.95
N PHE A 95 0.32 6.94 4.24
CA PHE A 95 -0.24 8.16 4.83
C PHE A 95 -1.53 8.60 4.12
N GLY A 96 -2.13 9.68 4.64
CA GLY A 96 -3.24 10.39 4.00
C GLY A 96 -4.61 9.78 4.25
N ALA A 97 -5.59 10.66 4.46
CA ALA A 97 -7.00 10.30 4.53
C ALA A 97 -7.59 10.08 3.12
N PRO A 98 -8.62 9.23 2.96
CA PRO A 98 -9.13 8.89 1.62
C PRO A 98 -9.58 10.07 0.76
N ASP A 99 -10.07 11.14 1.37
CA ASP A 99 -10.58 12.35 0.72
C ASP A 99 -9.47 13.34 0.33
N GLU A 100 -8.24 13.16 0.81
CA GLU A 100 -7.08 13.99 0.48
C GLU A 100 -6.42 13.60 -0.85
N LEU A 101 -6.79 12.46 -1.44
CA LEU A 101 -6.17 11.96 -2.66
C LEU A 101 -6.41 12.92 -3.84
N VAL A 102 -5.31 13.49 -4.35
CA VAL A 102 -5.26 14.29 -5.58
C VAL A 102 -4.33 13.62 -6.58
N VAL A 103 -4.81 13.40 -7.81
CA VAL A 103 -4.01 12.81 -8.91
C VAL A 103 -4.00 13.77 -10.09
N ALA A 104 -2.82 14.20 -10.52
CA ALA A 104 -2.66 15.18 -11.61
C ALA A 104 -3.50 16.46 -11.43
N GLY A 105 -3.72 16.89 -10.18
CA GLY A 105 -4.55 18.04 -9.82
C GLY A 105 -6.03 17.74 -9.62
N VAL A 106 -6.51 16.54 -9.91
CA VAL A 106 -7.92 16.13 -9.76
C VAL A 106 -8.16 15.57 -8.35
N PRO A 107 -9.17 16.05 -7.58
CA PRO A 107 -9.44 15.62 -6.20
C PRO A 107 -10.22 14.30 -6.13
N VAL A 108 -9.62 13.23 -6.66
CA VAL A 108 -10.19 11.87 -6.78
C VAL A 108 -10.77 11.37 -5.46
N GLY A 109 -10.13 11.65 -4.33
CA GLY A 109 -10.60 11.23 -3.01
C GLY A 109 -12.02 11.72 -2.70
N ARG A 110 -12.30 13.00 -2.99
CA ARG A 110 -13.59 13.65 -2.75
C ARG A 110 -14.67 13.19 -3.72
N GLU A 111 -14.32 13.07 -5.00
CA GLU A 111 -15.23 12.57 -6.04
C GLU A 111 -15.74 11.17 -5.69
N ARG A 112 -14.83 10.27 -5.30
CA ARG A 112 -15.20 8.91 -4.90
C ARG A 112 -15.95 8.84 -3.57
N ALA A 113 -15.76 9.81 -2.67
CA ALA A 113 -16.56 9.87 -1.45
C ALA A 113 -18.02 10.21 -1.78
N ALA A 114 -18.24 11.22 -2.62
CA ALA A 114 -19.56 11.62 -3.08
C ALA A 114 -20.29 10.48 -3.83
N GLU A 115 -19.60 9.75 -4.71
CA GLU A 115 -20.16 8.58 -5.39
C GLU A 115 -20.64 7.50 -4.41
N ARG A 116 -19.84 7.20 -3.37
CA ARG A 116 -20.20 6.19 -2.36
C ARG A 116 -21.39 6.64 -1.51
N GLU A 117 -21.46 7.92 -1.17
CA GLU A 117 -22.58 8.47 -0.42
C GLU A 117 -23.87 8.41 -1.25
N ALA A 118 -23.82 8.81 -2.52
CA ALA A 118 -24.94 8.69 -3.45
C ALA A 118 -25.38 7.23 -3.62
N ALA A 119 -24.44 6.30 -3.76
CA ALA A 119 -24.75 4.87 -3.86
C ALA A 119 -25.41 4.33 -2.57
N ARG A 120 -24.94 4.74 -1.39
CA ARG A 120 -25.54 4.36 -0.10
C ARG A 120 -26.94 4.94 0.07
N ALA A 121 -27.15 6.20 -0.33
CA ALA A 121 -28.47 6.83 -0.28
C ALA A 121 -29.47 6.15 -1.23
N GLY A 122 -29.03 5.74 -2.42
CA GLY A 122 -29.84 4.95 -3.35
C GLY A 122 -30.18 3.56 -2.80
N ALA A 123 -29.21 2.86 -2.23
CA ALA A 123 -29.43 1.54 -1.61
C ALA A 123 -30.38 1.58 -0.40
N ALA A 124 -30.38 2.69 0.36
CA ALA A 124 -31.30 2.89 1.47
C ALA A 124 -32.75 3.21 1.02
N GLN A 125 -32.93 3.64 -0.23
CA GLN A 125 -34.24 3.97 -0.82
C GLN A 125 -34.90 2.78 -1.52
N GLU A 126 -34.17 1.70 -1.82
CA GLU A 126 -34.78 0.43 -2.24
C GLU A 126 -35.62 -0.13 -1.08
N ALA A 127 -36.93 -0.24 -1.31
CA ALA A 127 -37.90 -0.66 -0.31
C ALA A 127 -37.49 -1.99 0.35
N PRO A 128 -37.70 -2.16 1.66
CA PRO A 128 -37.31 -3.39 2.36
C PRO A 128 -37.93 -4.60 1.66
N TRP A 129 -37.13 -5.68 1.53
CA TRP A 129 -37.58 -6.97 1.03
C TRP A 129 -38.97 -7.30 1.61
N PRO A 130 -39.96 -7.70 0.77
CA PRO A 130 -41.30 -7.99 1.25
C PRO A 130 -41.22 -8.98 2.41
N ARG A 131 -41.70 -8.56 3.59
CA ARG A 131 -41.70 -9.42 4.77
C ARG A 131 -42.45 -10.70 4.37
N LYS A 132 -41.83 -11.86 4.58
CA LYS A 132 -42.51 -13.16 4.35
C LYS A 132 -43.88 -13.08 5.04
N PRO A 133 -44.99 -13.47 4.37
CA PRO A 133 -46.29 -13.48 5.02
C PRO A 133 -46.19 -14.31 6.30
N THR A 134 -46.36 -13.69 7.46
CA THR A 134 -46.41 -14.37 8.75
C THR A 134 -47.78 -15.02 8.86
N GLY A 135 -47.95 -16.14 8.16
CA GLY A 135 -49.23 -16.81 8.03
C GLY A 135 -49.05 -18.25 7.56
N PHE A 136 -48.37 -19.07 8.36
CA PHE A 136 -48.45 -20.51 8.17
C PHE A 136 -49.84 -20.96 8.65
N ARG A 137 -50.83 -20.94 7.76
CA ARG A 137 -52.10 -21.64 8.02
C ARG A 137 -51.77 -23.12 8.11
N ARG A 138 -51.82 -23.68 9.32
CA ARG A 138 -51.78 -25.13 9.54
C ARG A 138 -52.88 -25.74 8.66
N ALA A 139 -52.49 -26.51 7.65
CA ALA A 139 -53.42 -27.37 6.97
C ALA A 139 -53.98 -28.35 8.01
N GLN A 140 -55.30 -28.34 8.19
CA GLN A 140 -55.97 -29.39 8.96
C GLN A 140 -55.84 -30.68 8.14
N ALA A 141 -55.26 -31.71 8.75
CA ALA A 141 -55.22 -33.03 8.14
C ALA A 141 -56.65 -33.60 8.05
N PRO A 142 -57.03 -34.28 6.96
CA PRO A 142 -58.30 -34.97 6.91
C PRO A 142 -58.33 -36.07 7.96
N SER A 143 -59.41 -36.14 8.73
CA SER A 143 -59.73 -37.29 9.55
C SER A 143 -60.07 -38.46 8.63
N TRP A 144 -59.23 -39.48 8.66
CA TRP A 144 -59.61 -40.85 8.32
C TRP A 144 -59.61 -41.66 9.60
#